data_AF-A0A151J8Q0-F1
#
_entry.id   AF-A0A151J8Q0-F1
#
_cell.length_a   1.000
_cell.length_b   1.000
_cell.length_c   1.000
_cell.angle_alpha   90.00
_cell.angle_beta   90.00
_cell.angle_gamma   90.00
#
_symmetry.space_group_name_H-M   'P 1'
#
loop_
_entity.id
_entity.type
_entity.pdbx_description
1 polymer ?
#
loop_
_entity_poly.entity_id
_entity_poly.type
_entity_poly.pdbx_seq_one_letter_code
_entity_poly.pdbx_strand_id
1 'polypeptide(L)'
;MTETLERTLAPLMTIDGFCNLGVFEYPVGQLRSYISCLYALAKWSLLIYFYYYPENIRFFQTTKMIFIDDIVQFVTIPLILISICRFKELKTCLRELAIVDHTLEVLGTPKEYHRLRNWIIRIIIGWILYVFCQSMYNSFIYFFAYNVDINFTLFVFVGYIVLLDKYPSNVIALSALISAAILGLVLYMCIHLLCKLFLLTLCVKIFTV
;
A
#
# COMPACT_ATOMS: atom_id res chain seq x y z
N MET A 1 -27.13 -8.70 -5.76
CA MET A 1 -26.43 -7.44 -5.40
C MET A 1 -25.13 -7.45 -6.18
N THR A 2 -24.99 -6.61 -7.21
CA THR A 2 -23.82 -6.62 -8.10
C THR A 2 -22.59 -6.16 -7.32
N GLU A 3 -21.58 -7.01 -7.21
CA GLU A 3 -20.26 -6.61 -6.70
C GLU A 3 -19.69 -5.55 -7.66
N THR A 4 -19.42 -4.36 -7.14
CA THR A 4 -18.77 -3.28 -7.88
C THR A 4 -17.26 -3.35 -7.67
N LEU A 5 -16.48 -2.94 -8.68
CA LEU A 5 -15.02 -2.85 -8.61
C LEU A 5 -14.53 -2.11 -7.35
N GLU A 6 -15.22 -1.04 -6.96
CA GLU A 6 -14.94 -0.26 -5.76
C GLU A 6 -15.07 -1.09 -4.47
N ARG A 7 -16.09 -1.96 -4.37
CA ARG A 7 -16.29 -2.86 -3.23
C ARG A 7 -15.22 -3.96 -3.17
N THR A 8 -14.69 -4.37 -4.32
CA THR A 8 -13.58 -5.34 -4.43
C THR A 8 -12.26 -4.75 -3.93
N LEU A 9 -12.04 -3.45 -4.15
CA LEU A 9 -10.85 -2.72 -3.74
C LEU A 9 -10.94 -2.11 -2.34
N ALA A 10 -12.12 -2.08 -1.73
CA ALA A 10 -12.32 -1.53 -0.38
C ALA A 10 -11.34 -2.06 0.68
N PRO A 11 -10.98 -3.36 0.74
CA PRO A 11 -9.98 -3.84 1.70
C PRO A 11 -8.60 -3.21 1.50
N LEU A 12 -8.20 -3.02 0.24
CA LEU A 12 -6.94 -2.38 -0.13
C LEU A 12 -6.94 -0.90 0.26
N MET A 13 -8.01 -0.19 -0.07
CA MET A 13 -8.18 1.24 0.28
C MET A 13 -8.25 1.47 1.80
N THR A 14 -8.84 0.53 2.54
CA THR A 14 -8.91 0.61 4.01
C THR A 14 -7.53 0.53 4.65
N ILE A 15 -6.69 -0.38 4.17
CA ILE A 15 -5.32 -0.55 4.67
C ILE A 15 -4.42 0.61 4.24
N ASP A 16 -4.58 1.09 3.01
CA ASP A 16 -3.93 2.28 2.51
C ASP A 16 -4.23 3.50 3.40
N GLY A 17 -5.50 3.71 3.76
CA GLY A 17 -5.92 4.73 4.71
C GLY A 17 -5.33 4.54 6.12
N PHE A 18 -5.32 3.30 6.64
CA PHE A 18 -4.76 3.00 7.97
C PHE A 18 -3.25 3.30 8.05
N CYS A 19 -2.52 2.98 6.99
CA CYS A 19 -1.09 3.28 6.86
C CYS A 19 -0.78 4.74 6.51
N ASN A 20 -1.80 5.61 6.44
CA ASN A 20 -1.70 7.03 6.09
C ASN A 20 -1.16 7.26 4.66
N LEU A 21 -1.35 6.26 3.79
CA LEU A 21 -1.02 6.30 2.37
C LEU A 21 -2.23 6.70 1.52
N GLY A 22 -3.44 6.54 2.07
CA GLY A 22 -4.73 6.82 1.43
C GLY A 22 -5.55 7.93 2.09
N VAL A 23 -6.58 8.39 1.39
CA VAL A 23 -7.46 9.48 1.84
C VAL A 23 -8.66 8.93 2.63
N PHE A 24 -8.91 9.47 3.83
CA PHE A 24 -10.10 9.20 4.62
C PHE A 24 -11.35 9.74 3.92
N GLU A 25 -12.31 8.86 3.65
CA GLU A 25 -13.63 9.23 3.12
C GLU A 25 -14.64 9.27 4.27
N TYR A 26 -14.96 10.47 4.73
CA TYR A 26 -16.07 10.67 5.66
C TYR A 26 -16.74 12.03 5.38
N PRO A 27 -18.03 12.08 4.94
CA PRO A 27 -18.92 10.97 4.58
C PRO A 27 -18.57 10.27 3.24
N VAL A 28 -19.09 9.06 3.05
CA VAL A 28 -18.90 8.22 1.84
C VAL A 28 -19.23 9.05 0.58
N GLY A 29 -18.25 9.21 -0.31
CA GLY A 29 -18.40 9.98 -1.55
C GLY A 29 -17.84 11.41 -1.53
N GLN A 30 -17.46 11.96 -0.36
CA GLN A 30 -16.79 13.26 -0.29
C GLN A 30 -15.32 13.11 0.14
N LEU A 31 -14.43 13.22 -0.83
CA LEU A 31 -12.99 13.06 -0.64
C LEU A 31 -12.43 14.26 0.15
N ARG A 32 -12.20 14.12 1.46
CA ARG A 32 -11.47 15.12 2.26
C ARG A 32 -9.97 14.84 2.21
N SER A 33 -9.41 14.89 1.00
CA SER A 33 -7.98 14.71 0.73
C SER A 33 -7.11 15.65 1.54
N TYR A 34 -7.55 16.89 1.73
CA TYR A 34 -6.79 17.88 2.48
C TYR A 34 -6.65 17.52 3.97
N ILE A 35 -7.73 17.09 4.63
CA ILE A 35 -7.69 16.73 6.06
C ILE A 35 -6.87 15.46 6.28
N SER A 36 -7.01 14.48 5.39
CA SER A 36 -6.25 13.23 5.45
C SER A 36 -4.75 13.48 5.23
N CYS A 37 -4.42 14.39 4.30
CA CYS A 37 -3.05 14.81 4.06
C CYS A 37 -2.46 15.54 5.26
N LEU A 38 -3.19 16.51 5.83
CA LEU A 38 -2.75 17.21 7.05
C LEU A 38 -2.57 16.25 8.23
N TYR A 39 -3.45 15.27 8.39
CA TYR A 39 -3.34 14.26 9.44
C TYR A 39 -2.11 13.37 9.24
N ALA A 40 -1.89 12.85 8.02
CA ALA A 40 -0.72 12.06 7.70
C ALA A 40 0.56 12.87 7.95
N LEU A 41 0.61 14.11 7.46
CA LEU A 41 1.76 15.00 7.59
C LEU A 41 2.03 15.32 9.06
N ALA A 42 1.00 15.66 9.84
CA ALA A 42 1.13 15.89 11.27
C ALA A 42 1.64 14.64 12.01
N LYS A 43 1.07 13.47 11.76
CA LYS A 43 1.50 12.21 12.38
C LYS A 43 2.97 11.90 12.08
N TRP A 44 3.38 12.00 10.82
CA TRP A 44 4.75 11.72 10.40
C TRP A 44 5.74 12.78 10.89
N SER A 45 5.36 14.06 10.89
CA SER A 45 6.16 15.13 11.47
C SER A 45 6.37 14.94 12.98
N LEU A 46 5.32 14.57 13.72
CA LEU A 46 5.43 14.26 15.15
C LEU A 46 6.32 13.04 15.40
N LEU A 47 6.15 11.97 14.60
CA LEU A 47 6.96 10.76 14.71
C LEU A 47 8.44 11.06 14.44
N ILE A 48 8.74 11.85 13.41
CA ILE A 48 10.11 12.25 13.09
C ILE A 48 10.70 13.10 14.20
N TYR A 49 9.95 14.08 14.69
CA TYR A 49 10.44 15.01 15.69
C TYR A 49 10.70 14.33 17.04
N PHE A 50 9.76 13.50 17.52
CA PHE A 50 9.87 12.89 18.85
C PHE A 50 10.70 11.61 18.90
N TYR A 51 10.74 10.84 17.81
CA TYR A 51 11.36 9.52 17.83
C TYR A 51 12.62 9.47 16.95
N TYR A 52 12.47 9.68 15.64
CA TYR A 52 13.57 9.45 14.70
C TYR A 52 14.70 10.48 14.84
N TYR A 53 14.39 11.77 14.98
CA TYR A 53 15.42 12.81 15.05
C TYR A 53 16.33 12.67 16.28
N PRO A 54 15.81 12.50 17.52
CA PRO A 54 16.64 12.24 18.69
C PRO A 54 17.45 10.94 18.58
N GLU A 55 16.84 9.89 18.03
CA GLU A 55 17.50 8.60 17.86
C GLU A 55 18.67 8.69 16.86
N ASN A 56 18.46 9.32 15.72
CA ASN A 56 19.48 9.52 14.69
C ASN A 56 20.63 10.40 15.20
N ILE A 57 20.35 11.44 16.00
CA ILE A 57 21.40 12.24 16.64
C ILE A 57 22.23 11.39 17.60
N ARG A 58 21.57 10.62 18.47
CA ARG A 58 22.25 9.73 19.43
C ARG A 58 23.13 8.71 18.70
N PHE A 59 22.61 8.13 17.62
CA PHE A 59 23.32 7.16 16.80
C PHE A 59 24.51 7.79 16.08
N PHE A 60 24.33 8.97 15.48
CA PHE A 60 25.39 9.72 14.83
C PHE A 60 26.51 10.12 15.81
N GLN A 61 26.16 10.54 17.03
CA GLN A 61 27.14 10.87 18.07
C GLN A 61 27.96 9.66 18.51
N THR A 62 27.33 8.49 18.62
CA THR A 62 27.98 7.25 19.08
C THR A 62 28.86 6.63 18.01
N THR A 63 28.35 6.57 16.78
CA THR A 63 28.91 5.75 15.70
C THR A 63 29.65 6.58 14.64
N LYS A 64 29.37 7.89 14.59
CA LYS A 64 29.88 8.84 13.57
C LYS A 64 29.59 8.41 12.12
N MET A 65 28.58 7.57 11.92
CA MET A 65 28.16 7.07 10.62
C MET A 65 26.67 7.38 10.41
N ILE A 66 26.30 7.58 9.15
CA ILE A 66 24.91 7.72 8.70
C ILE A 66 24.53 6.40 8.02
N PHE A 67 23.40 5.82 8.41
CA PHE A 67 22.92 4.56 7.89
C PHE A 67 21.86 4.77 6.81
N ILE A 68 21.68 3.76 5.97
CA ILE A 68 20.65 3.77 4.93
C ILE A 68 19.25 3.91 5.57
N ASP A 69 19.03 3.32 6.74
CA ASP A 69 17.77 3.40 7.47
C ASP A 69 17.40 4.85 7.85
N ASP A 70 18.38 5.70 8.17
CA ASP A 70 18.16 7.14 8.45
C ASP A 70 17.63 7.85 7.21
N ILE A 71 18.21 7.56 6.04
CA ILE A 71 17.81 8.14 4.75
C ILE A 71 16.38 7.68 4.39
N VAL A 72 16.05 6.41 4.63
CA VAL A 72 14.72 5.84 4.36
C VAL A 72 13.63 6.59 5.14
N GLN A 73 13.88 6.94 6.41
CA GLN A 73 12.94 7.71 7.23
C GLN A 73 12.62 9.08 6.59
N PHE A 74 13.63 9.81 6.11
CA PHE A 74 13.43 11.11 5.46
C PHE A 74 12.73 11.00 4.10
N VAL A 75 13.07 9.99 3.30
CA VAL A 75 12.46 9.72 1.99
C VAL A 75 10.98 9.31 2.11
N THR A 76 10.56 8.82 3.27
CA THR A 76 9.17 8.39 3.49
C THR A 76 8.17 9.55 3.42
N ILE A 77 8.49 10.75 3.91
CA ILE A 77 7.60 11.93 3.84
C ILE A 77 7.23 12.30 2.39
N PRO A 78 8.18 12.55 1.47
CA PRO A 78 7.84 12.89 0.10
C PRO A 78 7.14 11.72 -0.61
N LEU A 79 7.47 10.46 -0.29
CA LEU A 79 6.76 9.31 -0.85
C LEU A 79 5.28 9.28 -0.45
N ILE A 80 4.96 9.61 0.80
CA ILE A 80 3.56 9.70 1.26
C ILE A 80 2.82 10.83 0.55
N LEU A 81 3.45 12.00 0.41
CA LEU A 81 2.87 13.11 -0.35
C LEU A 81 2.59 12.71 -1.80
N ILE A 82 3.54 12.04 -2.43
CA ILE A 82 3.40 11.53 -3.79
C ILE A 82 2.28 10.46 -3.86
N SER A 83 2.16 9.58 -2.87
CA SER A 83 1.09 8.58 -2.77
C SER A 83 -0.28 9.23 -2.72
N ILE A 84 -0.45 10.24 -1.87
CA ILE A 84 -1.70 10.99 -1.72
C ILE A 84 -2.07 11.72 -3.02
N CYS A 85 -1.09 12.33 -3.71
CA CYS A 85 -1.32 12.96 -5.01
C CYS A 85 -1.79 11.93 -6.05
N ARG A 86 -1.11 10.78 -6.14
CA ARG A 86 -1.46 9.69 -7.06
C ARG A 86 -2.80 9.01 -6.74
N PHE A 87 -3.24 9.06 -5.49
CA PHE A 87 -4.53 8.50 -5.09
C PHE A 87 -5.72 9.12 -5.84
N LYS A 88 -5.65 10.42 -6.15
CA LYS A 88 -6.70 11.10 -6.94
C LYS A 88 -6.77 10.58 -8.38
N GLU A 89 -5.61 10.36 -8.99
CA GLU A 89 -5.49 9.79 -10.34
C GLU A 89 -5.98 8.34 -10.35
N LEU A 90 -5.58 7.56 -9.35
CA LEU A 90 -6.03 6.19 -9.16
C LEU A 90 -7.56 6.10 -9.10
N LYS A 91 -8.21 6.96 -8.30
CA LYS A 91 -9.68 6.94 -8.18
C LYS A 91 -10.37 7.25 -9.51
N THR A 92 -9.84 8.19 -10.28
CA THR A 92 -10.33 8.51 -11.62
C THR A 92 -10.19 7.31 -12.55
N CYS A 93 -9.01 6.67 -12.56
CA CYS A 93 -8.74 5.46 -13.33
C CYS A 93 -9.69 4.31 -12.97
N LEU A 94 -9.95 4.08 -11.67
CA LEU A 94 -10.89 3.05 -11.22
C LEU A 94 -12.33 3.32 -11.68
N ARG A 95 -12.74 4.59 -11.72
CA ARG A 95 -14.07 4.96 -12.22
C ARG A 95 -14.20 4.71 -13.73
N GLU A 96 -13.18 5.05 -14.50
CA GLU A 96 -13.13 4.75 -15.93
C GLU A 96 -13.12 3.24 -16.18
N LEU A 97 -12.35 2.50 -15.38
CA LEU A 97 -12.29 1.04 -15.47
C LEU A 97 -13.64 0.39 -15.17
N ALA A 98 -14.40 0.92 -14.20
CA ALA A 98 -15.74 0.44 -13.92
C ALA A 98 -16.69 0.64 -15.12
N ILE A 99 -16.56 1.73 -15.88
CA ILE A 99 -17.35 1.97 -17.10
C ILE A 99 -16.97 0.96 -18.19
N VAL A 100 -15.67 0.73 -18.39
CA VAL A 100 -15.18 -0.26 -19.37
C VAL A 100 -15.58 -1.67 -18.99
N ASP A 101 -15.62 -2.01 -17.70
CA ASP A 101 -16.11 -3.30 -17.26
C ASP A 101 -17.60 -3.50 -17.57
N HIS A 102 -18.43 -2.46 -17.39
CA HIS A 102 -19.84 -2.52 -17.78
C HIS A 102 -20.03 -2.74 -19.28
N THR A 103 -19.19 -2.16 -20.14
CA THR A 103 -19.27 -2.43 -21.59
C THR A 103 -18.78 -3.85 -21.93
N LEU A 104 -17.77 -4.36 -21.22
CA LEU A 104 -17.31 -5.74 -21.35
C LEU A 104 -18.36 -6.76 -20.90
N GLU A 105 -19.16 -6.45 -19.87
CA GLU A 105 -20.29 -7.28 -19.44
C GLU A 105 -21.34 -7.38 -20.54
N VAL A 106 -21.68 -6.27 -21.21
CA VAL A 106 -22.60 -6.25 -22.36
C VAL A 106 -22.03 -7.05 -23.56
N LEU A 107 -20.71 -7.08 -23.71
CA LEU A 107 -19.99 -7.91 -24.69
C LEU A 107 -19.85 -9.39 -24.27
N GLY A 108 -20.59 -9.83 -23.24
CA GLY A 108 -20.71 -11.23 -22.83
C GLY A 108 -19.54 -11.77 -21.99
N THR A 109 -18.71 -10.90 -21.39
CA THR A 109 -17.64 -11.35 -20.49
C THR A 109 -18.13 -11.48 -19.04
N PRO A 110 -17.94 -12.63 -18.37
CA PRO A 110 -18.33 -12.80 -16.97
C PRO A 110 -17.41 -12.01 -16.02
N LYS A 111 -17.99 -11.45 -14.96
CA LYS A 111 -17.27 -10.70 -13.92
C LYS A 111 -16.45 -11.62 -13.01
N GLU A 112 -15.11 -11.52 -13.08
CA GLU A 112 -14.19 -12.25 -12.17
C GLU A 112 -13.83 -11.44 -10.90
N TYR A 113 -14.69 -10.53 -10.43
CA TYR A 113 -14.41 -9.67 -9.27
C TYR A 113 -14.07 -10.44 -7.99
N HIS A 114 -14.72 -11.58 -7.78
CA HIS A 114 -14.45 -12.43 -6.63
C HIS A 114 -13.00 -12.96 -6.60
N ARG A 115 -12.44 -13.29 -7.78
CA ARG A 115 -11.05 -13.77 -7.89
C ARG A 115 -10.07 -12.65 -7.58
N LEU A 116 -10.33 -11.44 -8.07
CA LEU A 116 -9.53 -10.26 -7.76
C LEU A 116 -9.58 -9.93 -6.26
N ARG A 117 -10.77 -9.97 -5.65
CA ARG A 117 -10.94 -9.73 -4.21
C ARG A 117 -10.10 -10.71 -3.39
N ASN A 118 -10.12 -11.99 -3.73
CA ASN A 118 -9.33 -13.02 -3.06
C ASN A 118 -7.82 -12.80 -3.23
N TRP A 119 -7.39 -12.34 -4.41
CA TRP A 119 -5.99 -11.96 -4.65
C TRP A 119 -5.55 -10.79 -3.77
N ILE A 120 -6.36 -9.73 -3.68
CA ILE A 120 -6.11 -8.57 -2.83
C ILE A 120 -6.01 -8.98 -1.36
N ILE A 121 -6.96 -9.79 -0.88
CA ILE A 121 -6.95 -10.29 0.50
C ILE A 121 -5.68 -11.11 0.78
N ARG A 122 -5.23 -11.92 -0.19
CA ARG A 122 -4.00 -12.72 -0.04
C ARG A 122 -2.74 -11.85 0.04
N ILE A 123 -2.68 -10.74 -0.73
CA ILE A 123 -1.58 -9.77 -0.65
C ILE A 123 -1.57 -9.11 0.74
N ILE A 124 -2.73 -8.70 1.25
CA ILE A 124 -2.89 -8.10 2.57
C ILE A 124 -2.39 -9.04 3.67
N ILE A 125 -2.84 -10.31 3.66
CA ILE A 125 -2.41 -11.31 4.63
C ILE A 125 -0.90 -11.53 4.55
N GLY A 126 -0.35 -11.64 3.34
CA GLY A 126 1.09 -11.80 3.12
C GLY A 126 1.89 -10.63 3.68
N TRP A 127 1.43 -9.40 3.47
CA TRP A 127 2.08 -8.20 4.03
C TRP A 127 2.02 -8.17 5.55
N ILE A 128 0.88 -8.50 6.16
CA ILE A 128 0.74 -8.58 7.63
C ILE A 128 1.73 -9.60 8.20
N LEU A 129 1.79 -10.81 7.60
CA LEU A 129 2.73 -11.85 8.01
C LEU A 129 4.18 -11.40 7.86
N TYR A 130 4.51 -10.71 6.77
CA TYR A 130 5.85 -10.17 6.56
C TYR A 130 6.28 -9.20 7.68
N VAL A 131 5.40 -8.26 8.06
CA VAL A 131 5.66 -7.30 9.15
C VAL A 131 5.91 -8.03 10.47
N PHE A 132 5.09 -9.03 10.80
CA PHE A 132 5.26 -9.81 12.02
C PHE A 132 6.56 -10.63 12.01
N CYS A 133 6.87 -11.32 10.91
CA CYS A 133 8.11 -12.09 10.77
C CYS A 133 9.35 -11.21 10.90
N GLN A 134 9.35 -10.03 10.26
CA GLN A 134 10.46 -9.08 10.36
C GLN A 134 10.63 -8.54 11.78
N SER A 135 9.52 -8.22 12.46
CA SER A 135 9.55 -7.77 13.86
C SER A 135 10.10 -8.86 14.79
N MET A 136 9.66 -10.11 14.63
CA MET A 136 10.17 -11.24 15.40
C MET A 136 11.66 -11.47 15.19
N TYR A 137 12.12 -11.46 13.93
CA TYR A 137 13.54 -11.66 13.58
C TYR A 137 14.44 -10.60 14.23
N ASN A 138 14.09 -9.33 14.09
CA ASN A 138 14.88 -8.24 14.66
C ASN A 138 14.87 -8.25 16.19
N SER A 139 13.72 -8.56 16.80
CA SER A 139 13.63 -8.70 18.26
C SER A 139 14.51 -9.83 18.77
N PHE A 140 14.51 -10.98 18.09
CA PHE A 140 15.36 -12.12 18.44
C PHE A 140 16.85 -11.78 18.35
N ILE A 141 17.28 -11.12 17.27
CA ILE A 141 18.66 -10.64 17.13
C ILE A 141 19.03 -9.68 18.25
N TYR A 142 18.14 -8.76 18.61
CA TYR A 142 18.38 -7.82 19.69
C TYR A 142 18.62 -8.55 21.02
N PHE A 143 17.74 -9.48 21.41
CA PHE A 143 17.92 -10.24 22.65
C PHE A 143 19.22 -11.06 22.64
N PHE A 144 19.55 -11.69 21.52
CA PHE A 144 20.76 -12.50 21.39
C PHE A 144 22.04 -11.64 21.41
N ALA A 145 22.06 -10.52 20.69
CA ALA A 145 23.25 -9.66 20.59
C ALA A 145 23.60 -8.97 21.92
N TYR A 146 22.59 -8.60 22.70
CA TYR A 146 22.79 -7.90 23.98
C TYR A 146 22.83 -8.83 25.19
N ASN A 147 22.67 -10.16 25.01
CA ASN A 147 22.66 -11.16 26.09
C ASN A 147 21.77 -10.75 27.28
N VAL A 148 20.58 -10.21 27.01
CA VAL A 148 19.67 -9.72 28.05
C VAL A 148 18.64 -10.79 28.40
N ASP A 149 18.45 -11.02 29.70
CA ASP A 149 17.39 -11.91 30.19
C ASP A 149 16.01 -11.41 29.74
N ILE A 150 15.22 -12.34 29.19
CA ILE A 150 13.93 -12.03 28.58
C ILE A 150 12.89 -11.82 29.70
N ASN A 151 12.67 -10.57 30.09
CA ASN A 151 11.48 -10.16 30.84
C ASN A 151 10.37 -9.75 29.87
N PHE A 152 9.11 -10.08 30.19
CA PHE A 152 7.93 -9.69 29.39
C PHE A 152 7.87 -8.18 29.13
N THR A 153 8.16 -7.34 30.12
CA THR A 153 8.15 -5.87 29.95
C THR A 153 9.21 -5.41 28.95
N LEU A 154 10.42 -5.99 29.03
CA LEU A 154 11.51 -5.70 28.11
C LEU A 154 11.17 -6.20 26.69
N PHE A 155 10.55 -7.38 26.58
CA PHE A 155 10.07 -7.94 25.32
C PHE A 155 9.08 -7.01 24.61
N VAL A 156 8.07 -6.52 25.33
CA VAL A 156 7.08 -5.59 24.77
C VAL A 156 7.73 -4.27 24.36
N PHE A 157 8.62 -3.73 25.19
CA PHE A 157 9.31 -2.47 24.90
C PHE A 157 10.22 -2.55 23.68
N VAL A 158 11.06 -3.60 23.59
CA VAL A 158 11.93 -3.85 22.44
C VAL A 158 11.10 -4.11 21.19
N GLY A 159 10.03 -4.91 21.29
CA GLY A 159 9.13 -5.16 20.17
C GLY A 159 8.51 -3.87 19.62
N TYR A 160 8.11 -2.95 20.50
CA TYR A 160 7.60 -1.64 20.11
C TYR A 160 8.65 -0.78 19.39
N ILE A 161 9.88 -0.71 19.92
CA ILE A 161 11.00 0.01 19.29
C ILE A 161 11.31 -0.55 17.91
N VAL A 162 11.45 -1.87 17.80
CA VAL A 162 11.73 -2.56 16.53
C VAL A 162 10.63 -2.32 15.50
N LEU A 163 9.37 -2.31 15.94
CA LEU A 163 8.23 -2.04 15.07
C LEU A 163 8.24 -0.58 14.56
N LEU A 164 8.58 0.38 15.43
CA LEU A 164 8.75 1.78 15.04
C LEU A 164 9.92 2.00 14.09
N ASP A 165 11.06 1.35 14.33
CA ASP A 165 12.24 1.46 13.47
C ASP A 165 11.95 0.98 12.04
N LYS A 166 11.24 -0.15 11.91
CA LYS A 166 10.89 -0.72 10.59
C LYS A 166 9.60 -0.17 9.98
N TYR A 167 8.85 0.66 10.71
CA TYR A 167 7.60 1.25 10.23
C TYR A 167 7.73 1.99 8.88
N PRO A 168 8.76 2.83 8.63
CA PRO A 168 8.90 3.54 7.35
C PRO A 168 9.13 2.57 6.18
N SER A 169 10.00 1.56 6.38
CA SER A 169 10.26 0.52 5.38
C SER A 169 8.99 -0.28 5.05
N ASN A 170 8.22 -0.65 6.06
CA ASN A 170 6.95 -1.37 5.89
C ASN A 170 5.91 -0.56 5.13
N VAL A 171 5.84 0.75 5.39
CA VAL A 171 4.95 1.69 4.68
C VAL A 171 5.37 1.83 3.21
N ILE A 172 6.67 1.95 2.93
CA ILE A 172 7.18 1.98 1.55
C ILE A 172 6.87 0.67 0.83
N ALA A 173 7.14 -0.48 1.46
CA ALA A 173 6.85 -1.80 0.89
C ALA A 173 5.35 -1.96 0.58
N LEU A 174 4.47 -1.50 1.47
CA LEU A 174 3.04 -1.51 1.25
C LEU A 174 2.65 -0.61 0.07
N SER A 175 3.17 0.61 0.00
CA SER A 175 2.89 1.54 -1.10
C SER A 175 3.33 0.97 -2.47
N ALA A 176 4.45 0.26 -2.50
CA ALA A 176 4.95 -0.41 -3.69
C ALA A 176 4.07 -1.61 -4.07
N LEU A 177 3.64 -2.42 -3.11
CA LEU A 177 2.72 -3.54 -3.34
C LEU A 177 1.37 -3.06 -3.88
N ILE A 178 0.82 -1.98 -3.33
CA ILE A 178 -0.43 -1.36 -3.80
C ILE A 178 -0.26 -0.88 -5.24
N SER A 179 0.81 -0.12 -5.50
CA SER A 179 1.12 0.39 -6.85
C SER A 179 1.30 -0.73 -7.87
N ALA A 180 2.00 -1.81 -7.50
CA ALA A 180 2.20 -2.97 -8.35
C ALA A 180 0.90 -3.74 -8.62
N ALA A 181 0.04 -3.89 -7.60
CA ALA A 181 -1.26 -4.55 -7.76
C ALA A 181 -2.18 -3.77 -8.70
N ILE A 182 -2.22 -2.44 -8.57
CA ILE A 182 -2.98 -1.56 -9.46
C ILE A 182 -2.43 -1.64 -10.89
N LEU A 183 -1.12 -1.51 -11.06
CA LEU A 183 -0.50 -1.57 -12.38
C LEU A 183 -0.77 -2.93 -13.05
N GLY A 184 -0.67 -4.02 -12.29
CA GLY A 184 -1.01 -5.36 -12.75
C GLY A 184 -2.47 -5.49 -13.18
N LEU A 185 -3.40 -4.89 -12.43
CA LEU A 185 -4.83 -4.85 -12.78
C LEU A 185 -5.07 -4.11 -14.10
N VAL A 186 -4.49 -2.90 -14.22
CA VAL A 186 -4.64 -2.06 -15.42
C VAL A 186 -4.05 -2.75 -16.65
N LEU A 187 -2.85 -3.35 -16.51
CA LEU A 187 -2.19 -4.08 -17.59
C LEU A 187 -3.01 -5.32 -18.03
N TYR A 188 -3.52 -6.09 -17.07
CA TYR A 188 -4.38 -7.24 -17.34
C TYR A 188 -5.62 -6.84 -18.15
N MET A 189 -6.31 -5.77 -17.73
CA MET A 189 -7.50 -5.27 -18.42
C MET A 189 -7.18 -4.72 -19.81
N CYS A 190 -6.07 -3.98 -19.97
CA CYS A 190 -5.61 -3.48 -21.26
C CYS A 190 -5.30 -4.60 -22.25
N ILE A 191 -4.58 -5.64 -21.82
CA ILE A 191 -4.26 -6.80 -22.67
C ILE A 191 -5.55 -7.51 -23.09
N HIS A 192 -6.45 -7.74 -22.15
CA HIS A 192 -7.72 -8.41 -22.42
C HIS A 192 -8.60 -7.61 -23.42
N LEU A 193 -8.65 -6.28 -23.27
CA LEU A 193 -9.36 -5.38 -24.18
C LEU A 193 -8.74 -5.39 -25.60
N LEU A 194 -7.42 -5.29 -25.70
CA LEU A 194 -6.69 -5.32 -26.97
C LEU A 194 -6.89 -6.65 -27.71
N CYS A 195 -6.80 -7.78 -27.00
CA CYS A 195 -7.05 -9.10 -27.57
C CYS A 195 -8.47 -9.22 -28.13
N LYS A 196 -9.49 -8.73 -27.40
CA LYS A 196 -10.88 -8.74 -27.89
C LYS A 196 -11.09 -7.82 -29.09
N LEU A 197 -10.54 -6.62 -29.07
CA LEU A 197 -10.64 -5.69 -30.21
C LEU A 197 -10.00 -6.30 -31.46
N PHE A 198 -8.83 -6.94 -31.30
CA PHE A 198 -8.14 -7.63 -32.38
C PHE A 198 -8.97 -8.80 -32.94
N LEU A 199 -9.53 -9.64 -32.07
CA LEU A 199 -10.45 -10.73 -32.45
C LEU A 199 -11.68 -10.20 -33.19
N LEU A 200 -12.31 -9.12 -32.70
CA LEU A 200 -13.48 -8.52 -33.34
C LEU A 200 -13.13 -7.96 -34.72
N THR A 201 -11.99 -7.27 -34.85
CA THR A 201 -11.49 -6.74 -36.12
C THR A 201 -11.20 -7.86 -37.11
N LEU A 202 -10.61 -8.97 -36.65
CA LEU A 202 -10.36 -10.15 -37.47
C LEU A 202 -11.68 -10.79 -37.94
N CYS A 203 -12.65 -10.90 -37.04
CA CYS A 203 -13.96 -11.48 -37.33
C CYS A 203 -14.72 -10.62 -38.37
N VAL A 204 -14.77 -9.31 -38.20
CA VAL A 204 -15.36 -8.39 -39.18
C VAL A 204 -14.68 -8.53 -40.54
N LYS A 205 -13.34 -8.57 -40.58
CA LYS A 205 -12.60 -8.77 -41.84
C LYS A 205 -12.94 -10.10 -42.53
N ILE A 206 -13.12 -11.17 -41.77
CA ILE A 206 -13.49 -12.49 -42.31
C ILE A 206 -14.91 -12.48 -42.90
N PHE A 207 -15.85 -11.74 -42.31
CA PHE A 207 -17.24 -11.67 -42.80
C PHE A 207 -17.45 -10.68 -43.95
N THR A 208 -16.50 -9.76 -44.20
CA THR A 208 -16.58 -8.78 -45.29
C THR A 208 -15.94 -9.23 -46.61
N VAL A 209 -15.35 -10.43 -46.65
CA VAL A 209 -14.76 -11.06 -47.85
C VAL A 209 -15.68 -12.17 -48.33
#